data_AF-A0A2E8M514-F1
#
_entry.id   AF-A0A2E8M514-F1
#
_cell.length_a   1.000
_cell.length_b   1.000
_cell.length_c   1.000
_cell.angle_alpha   90.00
_cell.angle_beta   90.00
_cell.angle_gamma   90.00
#
_symmetry.space_group_name_H-M   'P 1'
#
loop_
_entity.id
_entity.type
_entity.pdbx_description
1 polymer ?
#
loop_
_entity_poly.entity_id
_entity_poly.type
_entity_poly.pdbx_seq_one_letter_code
_entity_poly.pdbx_strand_id
1 'polypeptide(L)'
;MTAFRPGSPTMSPKNRILIILINLWYKAPSRQPPAEVNQVPAGRQQDLLIPMPSRLRKPSILCSLGAALVIGCIYLWLQRSSGPADHPSVPDPDPRLANLGKAPDWNALKQYDGVLSRDEFDTALQDIYLLGPNRHFDITNEGVRAASTMSQHVPRVAFAQGKRRSPPPRYWRSASELPPAPEGRPLNGVRIAIDPGHIGGEWARMEERWYQIDETTPVTEGDMTLLTAKLLAPGLESLGATVTLVRSSRNPVTELRPGDLQNYAGRLLSGAPEEKIVSLSERMFYRTAEIRARASLVNNTIRPDIVLCLHFNAEDWGPHPEKPRFSPRNHFHIILHGAYLDSEIAHEDERFELMHKIFQGTHEEEAALAGVLASSFLEATGLPAYLYSIGRPTKRVGPALWARNLLANRLYQCPVLFFEPYVMNNQEVYERIQSGDYEGKREVAGSIKKSIYREYRDAILIGLKTYYESRRASE
;
A
#
# COMPACT_ATOMS: atom_id res chain seq x y z
N MET A 1 29.86 -47.50 16.11
CA MET A 1 30.21 -46.45 17.10
C MET A 1 29.98 -45.13 16.40
N THR A 2 29.09 -44.22 16.78
CA THR A 2 28.50 -43.85 18.09
C THR A 2 27.10 -43.29 17.82
N ALA A 3 26.15 -43.62 18.68
CA ALA A 3 24.74 -43.24 18.56
C ALA A 3 24.51 -41.75 18.93
N PHE A 4 23.70 -41.03 18.14
CA PHE A 4 23.17 -39.73 18.54
C PHE A 4 21.80 -39.89 19.22
N ARG A 5 21.68 -39.34 20.42
CA ARG A 5 20.45 -39.29 21.24
C ARG A 5 19.47 -38.22 20.72
N PRO A 6 18.15 -38.34 20.95
CA PRO A 6 17.18 -37.32 20.58
C PRO A 6 17.19 -36.16 21.59
N GLY A 7 17.37 -34.91 21.12
CA GLY A 7 17.14 -33.71 21.95
C GLY A 7 18.06 -32.49 21.77
N SER A 8 18.65 -32.19 20.60
CA SER A 8 19.43 -30.94 20.40
C SER A 8 18.63 -29.83 19.68
N PRO A 9 18.90 -28.52 19.95
CA PRO A 9 18.13 -27.39 19.44
C PRO A 9 18.65 -26.81 18.11
N THR A 10 19.15 -27.65 17.19
CA THR A 10 19.63 -27.23 15.85
C THR A 10 19.08 -28.09 14.72
N MET A 11 17.76 -28.34 14.72
CA MET A 11 17.07 -28.99 13.61
C MET A 11 16.11 -28.03 12.92
N SER A 12 16.29 -27.85 11.62
CA SER A 12 15.36 -27.08 10.80
C SER A 12 13.95 -27.72 10.82
N PRO A 13 12.88 -26.93 10.66
CA PRO A 13 11.50 -27.44 10.62
C PRO A 13 11.30 -28.58 9.59
N LYS A 14 12.09 -28.54 8.50
CA LYS A 14 12.11 -29.53 7.42
C LYS A 14 12.55 -30.92 7.90
N ASN A 15 13.55 -31.01 8.78
CA ASN A 15 14.04 -32.29 9.28
C ASN A 15 13.12 -32.92 10.35
N ARG A 16 12.33 -32.10 11.06
CA ARG A 16 11.32 -32.61 12.02
C ARG A 16 10.16 -33.30 11.32
N ILE A 17 9.69 -32.75 10.19
CA ILE A 17 8.59 -33.33 9.40
C ILE A 17 9.01 -34.64 8.73
N LEU A 18 10.25 -34.70 8.21
CA LEU A 18 10.78 -35.90 7.56
C LEU A 18 10.91 -37.10 8.52
N ILE A 19 11.33 -36.88 9.77
CA ILE A 19 11.47 -37.94 10.78
C ILE A 19 10.10 -38.47 11.25
N ILE A 20 9.10 -37.59 11.40
CA ILE A 20 7.73 -37.98 11.76
C ILE A 20 7.13 -38.90 10.69
N LEU A 21 7.36 -38.59 9.40
CA LEU A 21 6.88 -39.39 8.28
C LEU A 21 7.58 -40.76 8.16
N ILE A 22 8.87 -40.84 8.50
CA ILE A 22 9.63 -42.11 8.49
C ILE A 22 9.17 -43.06 9.61
N ASN A 23 8.94 -42.55 10.82
CA ASN A 23 8.51 -43.37 11.96
C ASN A 23 7.08 -43.91 11.83
N LEU A 24 6.22 -43.26 11.03
CA LEU A 24 4.86 -43.72 10.73
C LEU A 24 4.83 -44.90 9.74
N TRP A 25 5.92 -45.18 9.03
CA TRP A 25 5.96 -46.15 7.93
C TRP A 25 6.55 -47.53 8.33
N TYR A 26 7.31 -47.63 9.41
CA TYR A 26 7.86 -48.90 9.93
C TYR A 26 7.10 -49.39 11.18
N LYS A 27 6.04 -50.18 10.99
CA LYS A 27 5.49 -51.12 12.02
C LYS A 27 6.42 -52.36 12.10
N ALA A 28 6.51 -53.18 13.15
CA ALA A 28 5.45 -53.99 13.78
C ALA A 28 6.08 -54.94 14.86
N PRO A 29 5.26 -55.69 15.64
CA PRO A 29 5.62 -56.35 16.90
C PRO A 29 6.17 -57.78 16.77
N SER A 30 7.01 -58.18 17.74
CA SER A 30 7.51 -59.55 17.93
C SER A 30 6.54 -60.42 18.75
N ARG A 31 6.42 -61.70 18.39
CA ARG A 31 5.72 -62.76 19.16
C ARG A 31 6.73 -63.77 19.69
N GLN A 32 6.58 -64.19 20.95
CA GLN A 32 7.10 -65.43 21.53
C GLN A 32 5.98 -66.14 22.34
N PRO A 33 6.01 -67.47 22.53
CA PRO A 33 4.86 -68.28 22.97
C PRO A 33 5.00 -68.75 24.46
N PRO A 34 4.17 -69.66 25.04
CA PRO A 34 3.31 -69.34 26.19
C PRO A 34 3.61 -70.16 27.48
N ALA A 35 2.91 -69.84 28.58
CA ALA A 35 2.78 -70.68 29.78
C ALA A 35 1.38 -70.53 30.43
N GLU A 36 0.92 -71.62 31.04
CA GLU A 36 -0.44 -72.00 31.47
C GLU A 36 -1.01 -71.31 32.73
N VAL A 37 -2.34 -71.37 32.93
CA VAL A 37 -3.09 -72.12 33.99
C VAL A 37 -4.46 -71.46 34.32
N ASN A 38 -5.56 -72.21 34.09
CA ASN A 38 -6.85 -72.45 34.82
C ASN A 38 -7.44 -71.38 35.80
N GLN A 39 -8.76 -71.19 36.05
CA GLN A 39 -10.05 -71.86 35.76
C GLN A 39 -11.25 -70.97 36.29
N VAL A 40 -12.38 -70.87 35.53
CA VAL A 40 -13.83 -71.10 35.94
C VAL A 40 -14.56 -70.11 36.93
N PRO A 41 -15.92 -69.85 36.88
CA PRO A 41 -16.89 -69.78 35.76
C PRO A 41 -18.11 -68.79 35.90
N ALA A 42 -18.98 -68.84 34.87
CA ALA A 42 -20.47 -68.91 34.86
C ALA A 42 -21.35 -67.64 34.67
N GLY A 43 -22.16 -67.68 33.59
CA GLY A 43 -23.40 -66.88 33.41
C GLY A 43 -23.90 -66.82 31.95
N ARG A 44 -25.02 -67.50 31.65
CA ARG A 44 -25.69 -67.70 30.32
C ARG A 44 -26.36 -66.44 29.74
N GLN A 45 -26.39 -66.31 28.40
CA GLN A 45 -27.63 -66.34 27.57
C GLN A 45 -27.35 -66.36 26.05
N GLN A 46 -28.37 -66.76 25.29
CA GLN A 46 -28.39 -67.50 24.02
C GLN A 46 -28.33 -66.70 22.70
N ASP A 47 -27.83 -67.42 21.68
CA ASP A 47 -28.23 -67.51 20.25
C ASP A 47 -28.34 -66.28 19.33
N LEU A 48 -27.43 -66.21 18.33
CA LEU A 48 -27.75 -66.31 16.88
C LEU A 48 -26.48 -66.14 16.02
N LEU A 49 -26.20 -67.13 15.17
CA LEU A 49 -25.07 -67.20 14.22
C LEU A 49 -25.32 -66.35 12.96
N ILE A 50 -24.43 -65.38 12.68
CA ILE A 50 -24.19 -64.80 11.33
C ILE A 50 -22.67 -64.60 11.16
N PRO A 51 -22.04 -65.02 10.05
CA PRO A 51 -20.59 -64.98 9.90
C PRO A 51 -20.07 -63.58 9.48
N MET A 52 -19.03 -63.09 10.17
CA MET A 52 -18.24 -61.94 9.72
C MET A 52 -17.13 -62.38 8.73
N PRO A 53 -16.99 -61.74 7.56
CA PRO A 53 -15.78 -61.85 6.76
C PRO A 53 -14.75 -60.79 7.18
N SER A 54 -13.61 -61.28 7.65
CA SER A 54 -12.35 -60.54 7.78
C SER A 54 -11.74 -60.29 6.41
N ARG A 55 -11.76 -59.04 5.92
CA ARG A 55 -10.84 -58.59 4.85
C ARG A 55 -10.41 -57.14 5.06
N LEU A 56 -9.30 -56.97 5.77
CA LEU A 56 -8.40 -55.82 5.55
C LEU A 56 -7.93 -55.89 4.10
N ARG A 57 -8.57 -55.13 3.20
CA ARG A 57 -8.09 -54.96 1.83
C ARG A 57 -6.76 -54.20 1.89
N LYS A 58 -5.69 -54.84 1.42
CA LYS A 58 -4.45 -54.14 1.08
C LYS A 58 -4.79 -53.02 0.07
N PRO A 59 -4.25 -51.80 0.21
CA PRO A 59 -4.48 -50.75 -0.77
C PRO A 59 -4.01 -51.22 -2.15
N SER A 60 -4.81 -50.96 -3.16
CA SER A 60 -4.49 -51.35 -4.54
C SER A 60 -3.17 -50.71 -4.98
N ILE A 61 -2.39 -51.42 -5.80
CA ILE A 61 -1.13 -50.92 -6.37
C ILE A 61 -1.34 -49.59 -7.14
N LEU A 62 -2.55 -49.34 -7.64
CA LEU A 62 -2.96 -48.08 -8.26
C LEU A 62 -3.01 -46.89 -7.27
N CYS A 63 -3.41 -47.09 -6.02
CA CYS A 63 -3.41 -46.02 -5.01
C CYS A 63 -1.99 -45.60 -4.60
N SER A 64 -1.06 -46.56 -4.53
CA SER A 64 0.35 -46.29 -4.20
C SER A 64 1.10 -45.65 -5.37
N LEU A 65 0.79 -46.01 -6.62
CA LEU A 65 1.31 -45.33 -7.81
C LEU A 65 0.80 -43.88 -7.93
N GLY A 66 -0.49 -43.64 -7.64
CA GLY A 66 -1.05 -42.29 -7.62
C GLY A 66 -0.42 -41.39 -6.54
N ALA A 67 -0.19 -41.92 -5.34
CA ALA A 67 0.50 -41.19 -4.28
C ALA A 67 1.96 -40.87 -4.64
N ALA A 68 2.68 -41.82 -5.25
CA ALA A 68 4.06 -41.60 -5.70
C ALA A 68 4.15 -40.55 -6.81
N LEU A 69 3.17 -40.51 -7.73
CA LEU A 69 3.07 -39.49 -8.78
C LEU A 69 2.80 -38.11 -8.20
N VAL A 70 1.87 -37.98 -7.25
CA VAL A 70 1.57 -36.70 -6.58
C VAL A 70 2.78 -36.20 -5.79
N ILE A 71 3.46 -37.08 -5.06
CA ILE A 71 4.68 -36.73 -4.32
C ILE A 71 5.81 -36.36 -5.28
N GLY A 72 5.95 -37.08 -6.41
CA GLY A 72 6.91 -36.77 -7.46
C GLY A 72 6.63 -35.41 -8.11
N CYS A 73 5.36 -35.08 -8.39
CA CYS A 73 4.95 -33.78 -8.90
C CYS A 73 5.18 -32.66 -7.89
N ILE A 74 4.91 -32.88 -6.59
CA ILE A 74 5.19 -31.92 -5.53
C ILE A 74 6.70 -31.74 -5.36
N TYR A 75 7.49 -32.81 -5.43
CA TYR A 75 8.95 -32.77 -5.35
C TYR A 75 9.56 -32.02 -6.55
N LEU A 76 9.08 -32.29 -7.76
CA LEU A 76 9.49 -31.58 -8.98
C LEU A 76 9.03 -30.12 -8.96
N TRP A 77 7.85 -29.81 -8.43
CA TRP A 77 7.38 -28.44 -8.22
C TRP A 77 8.23 -27.69 -7.19
N LEU A 78 8.60 -28.34 -6.08
CA LEU A 78 9.50 -27.78 -5.07
C LEU A 78 10.91 -27.57 -5.64
N GLN A 79 11.43 -28.50 -6.47
CA GLN A 79 12.72 -28.32 -7.14
C GLN A 79 12.70 -27.23 -8.20
N ARG A 80 11.59 -27.09 -8.95
CA ARG A 80 11.41 -26.01 -9.94
C ARG A 80 11.23 -24.63 -9.28
N SER A 81 10.77 -24.61 -8.03
CA SER A 81 10.69 -23.42 -7.17
C SER A 81 12.00 -23.12 -6.43
N SER A 82 13.02 -23.98 -6.60
CA SER A 82 14.34 -23.87 -5.97
C SER A 82 15.43 -23.60 -7.02
N GLY A 83 15.17 -22.71 -7.97
CA GLY A 83 16.28 -22.00 -8.62
C GLY A 83 17.01 -21.14 -7.57
N PRO A 84 18.25 -20.70 -7.81
CA PRO A 84 18.78 -19.57 -7.05
C PRO A 84 17.72 -18.46 -7.12
N ALA A 85 17.38 -17.84 -5.98
CA ALA A 85 16.49 -16.69 -6.01
C ALA A 85 17.11 -15.69 -6.98
N ASP A 86 16.49 -15.48 -8.15
CA ASP A 86 16.84 -14.38 -9.03
C ASP A 86 16.55 -13.13 -8.20
N HIS A 87 17.57 -12.60 -7.54
CA HIS A 87 17.45 -11.33 -6.84
C HIS A 87 16.93 -10.33 -7.88
N PRO A 88 15.80 -9.65 -7.63
CA PRO A 88 15.24 -8.73 -8.59
C PRO A 88 16.32 -7.73 -9.00
N SER A 89 16.66 -7.72 -10.29
CA SER A 89 17.79 -6.93 -10.79
C SER A 89 17.46 -5.44 -10.66
N VAL A 90 18.14 -4.75 -9.75
CA VAL A 90 18.03 -3.29 -9.60
C VAL A 90 18.88 -2.63 -10.69
N PRO A 91 18.32 -1.76 -11.55
CA PRO A 91 19.07 -1.11 -12.62
C PRO A 91 20.09 -0.12 -12.06
N ASP A 92 21.08 0.25 -12.86
CA ASP A 92 22.05 1.27 -12.45
C ASP A 92 21.40 2.66 -12.33
N PRO A 93 21.87 3.54 -11.42
CA PRO A 93 21.37 4.91 -11.34
C PRO A 93 21.65 5.70 -12.63
N ASP A 94 20.64 6.43 -13.11
CA ASP A 94 20.76 7.38 -14.22
C ASP A 94 20.39 8.78 -13.70
N PRO A 95 21.28 9.80 -13.80
CA PRO A 95 21.01 11.13 -13.28
C PRO A 95 19.85 11.86 -13.98
N ARG A 96 19.39 11.33 -15.13
CA ARG A 96 18.23 11.86 -15.86
C ARG A 96 16.90 11.31 -15.34
N LEU A 97 16.93 10.31 -14.45
CA LEU A 97 15.75 9.68 -13.86
C LEU A 97 15.75 9.90 -12.35
N ALA A 98 14.57 9.98 -11.76
CA ALA A 98 14.44 9.89 -10.31
C ALA A 98 14.91 8.51 -9.83
N ASN A 99 15.26 8.38 -8.54
CA ASN A 99 15.74 7.12 -7.99
C ASN A 99 14.79 5.95 -8.28
N LEU A 100 15.33 4.85 -8.80
CA LEU A 100 14.59 3.67 -9.27
C LEU A 100 13.50 3.99 -10.32
N GLY A 101 13.65 5.12 -11.02
CA GLY A 101 12.79 5.55 -12.11
C GLY A 101 12.94 4.66 -13.33
N LYS A 102 11.97 4.77 -14.24
CA LYS A 102 11.98 4.05 -15.52
C LYS A 102 12.12 5.06 -16.64
N ALA A 103 12.88 4.72 -17.66
CA ALA A 103 12.94 5.54 -18.87
C ALA A 103 11.51 5.71 -19.43
N PRO A 104 11.08 6.95 -19.71
CA PRO A 104 9.72 7.21 -20.19
C PRO A 104 9.51 6.69 -21.61
N ASP A 105 8.33 6.11 -21.86
CA ASP A 105 7.86 5.84 -23.22
C ASP A 105 7.16 7.09 -23.78
N TRP A 106 7.96 8.04 -24.28
CA TRP A 106 7.45 9.30 -24.80
C TRP A 106 6.38 9.16 -25.89
N ASN A 107 6.40 8.08 -26.67
CA ASN A 107 5.40 7.82 -27.70
C ASN A 107 4.01 7.58 -27.12
N ALA A 108 3.93 7.05 -25.89
CA ALA A 108 2.66 6.85 -25.20
C ALA A 108 1.89 8.16 -25.03
N LEU A 109 2.53 9.34 -25.00
CA LEU A 109 1.81 10.62 -24.84
C LEU A 109 0.96 11.00 -26.06
N LYS A 110 1.21 10.42 -27.25
CA LYS A 110 0.39 10.70 -28.46
C LYS A 110 -1.09 10.36 -28.27
N GLN A 111 -1.42 9.47 -27.34
CA GLN A 111 -2.81 9.14 -27.01
C GLN A 111 -3.62 10.35 -26.48
N TYR A 112 -2.93 11.41 -26.04
CA TYR A 112 -3.55 12.64 -25.53
C TYR A 112 -3.79 13.71 -26.60
N ASP A 113 -3.55 13.40 -27.89
CA ASP A 113 -3.85 14.33 -28.97
C ASP A 113 -5.33 14.79 -28.93
N GLY A 114 -5.51 16.11 -28.90
CA GLY A 114 -6.83 16.74 -28.91
C GLY A 114 -7.59 16.66 -27.58
N VAL A 115 -6.94 16.26 -26.48
CA VAL A 115 -7.58 16.16 -25.16
C VAL A 115 -7.75 17.52 -24.50
N LEU A 116 -6.68 18.32 -24.43
CA LEU A 116 -6.72 19.67 -23.85
C LEU A 116 -6.45 20.72 -24.93
N SER A 117 -7.03 21.91 -24.76
CA SER A 117 -6.58 23.12 -25.43
C SER A 117 -5.25 23.60 -24.84
N ARG A 118 -4.60 24.53 -25.55
CA ARG A 118 -3.37 25.19 -25.07
C ARG A 118 -3.57 25.85 -23.72
N ASP A 119 -4.65 26.61 -23.55
CA ASP A 119 -4.87 27.42 -22.35
C ASP A 119 -5.17 26.53 -21.14
N GLU A 120 -5.97 25.47 -21.30
CA GLU A 120 -6.20 24.47 -20.25
C GLU A 120 -4.89 23.82 -19.80
N PHE A 121 -4.02 23.43 -20.74
CA PHE A 121 -2.72 22.84 -20.41
C PHE A 121 -1.80 23.83 -19.70
N ASP A 122 -1.67 25.06 -20.21
CA ASP A 122 -0.78 26.07 -19.64
C ASP A 122 -1.25 26.51 -18.25
N THR A 123 -2.56 26.74 -18.06
CA THR A 123 -3.14 27.03 -16.74
C THR A 123 -2.89 25.90 -15.75
N ALA A 124 -3.17 24.64 -16.11
CA ALA A 124 -2.90 23.52 -15.21
C ALA A 124 -1.41 23.44 -14.85
N LEU A 125 -0.53 23.53 -15.85
CA LEU A 125 0.92 23.46 -15.67
C LEU A 125 1.41 24.57 -14.72
N GLN A 126 1.02 25.82 -14.96
CA GLN A 126 1.51 26.97 -14.20
C GLN A 126 0.86 27.09 -12.84
N ASP A 127 -0.45 26.90 -12.72
CA ASP A 127 -1.18 27.20 -11.49
C ASP A 127 -1.09 26.06 -10.48
N ILE A 128 -1.02 24.82 -10.94
CA ILE A 128 -1.04 23.64 -10.06
C ILE A 128 0.34 22.98 -9.97
N TYR A 129 0.97 22.74 -11.11
CA TYR A 129 2.05 21.77 -11.17
C TYR A 129 3.46 22.35 -11.04
N LEU A 130 3.76 23.53 -11.59
CA LEU A 130 5.11 24.11 -11.49
C LEU A 130 5.21 25.13 -10.36
N LEU A 131 6.32 25.10 -9.61
CA LEU A 131 6.71 26.18 -8.69
C LEU A 131 7.63 27.22 -9.33
N GLY A 132 8.43 26.79 -10.30
CA GLY A 132 9.36 27.61 -11.07
C GLY A 132 8.90 27.86 -12.50
N PRO A 133 9.72 28.55 -13.32
CA PRO A 133 9.39 28.81 -14.72
C PRO A 133 9.37 27.52 -15.54
N ASN A 134 8.57 27.49 -16.60
CA ASN A 134 8.60 26.38 -17.55
C ASN A 134 9.95 26.37 -18.31
N ARG A 135 10.78 25.36 -18.05
CA ARG A 135 12.07 25.12 -18.74
C ARG A 135 12.09 23.85 -19.59
N HIS A 136 11.08 22.99 -19.44
CA HIS A 136 11.13 21.62 -19.93
C HIS A 136 10.04 21.28 -20.95
N PHE A 137 9.11 22.19 -21.21
CA PHE A 137 8.02 21.99 -22.15
C PHE A 137 8.03 23.07 -23.21
N ASP A 138 8.19 22.65 -24.47
CA ASP A 138 8.05 23.49 -25.65
C ASP A 138 6.58 23.54 -26.06
N ILE A 139 5.89 24.61 -25.63
CA ILE A 139 4.45 24.83 -25.81
C ILE A 139 4.22 25.80 -26.97
N THR A 140 3.52 25.35 -28.01
CA THR A 140 3.09 26.18 -29.15
C THR A 140 1.56 26.21 -29.23
N ASN A 141 1.00 26.95 -30.19
CA ASN A 141 -0.44 26.91 -30.46
C ASN A 141 -0.93 25.53 -30.93
N GLU A 142 -0.04 24.73 -31.52
CA GLU A 142 -0.38 23.41 -32.08
C GLU A 142 -0.32 22.30 -31.04
N GLY A 143 0.51 22.44 -29.99
CA GLY A 143 0.73 21.37 -29.03
C GLY A 143 1.91 21.60 -28.10
N VAL A 144 2.13 20.63 -27.22
CA VAL A 144 3.26 20.62 -26.28
C VAL A 144 4.20 19.45 -26.57
N ARG A 145 5.50 19.68 -26.40
CA ARG A 145 6.54 18.66 -26.46
C ARG A 145 7.45 18.78 -25.25
N ALA A 146 7.69 17.65 -24.57
CA ALA A 146 8.64 17.61 -23.46
C ALA A 146 10.09 17.56 -23.97
N ALA A 147 11.00 18.22 -23.26
CA ALA A 147 12.42 18.10 -23.51
C ALA A 147 12.94 16.72 -23.04
N SER A 148 13.79 16.10 -23.84
CA SER A 148 14.47 14.84 -23.50
C SER A 148 15.92 14.88 -23.97
N THR A 149 16.77 14.33 -23.14
CA THR A 149 18.18 14.00 -23.39
C THR A 149 18.39 12.48 -23.49
N MET A 150 17.36 11.69 -23.15
CA MET A 150 17.35 10.23 -23.30
C MET A 150 16.83 9.79 -24.67
N SER A 151 15.90 10.54 -25.27
CA SER A 151 15.32 10.25 -26.58
C SER A 151 15.52 11.43 -27.53
N GLN A 152 15.97 11.13 -28.75
CA GLN A 152 16.04 12.10 -29.84
C GLN A 152 14.66 12.43 -30.44
N HIS A 153 13.68 11.54 -30.23
CA HIS A 153 12.35 11.64 -30.81
C HIS A 153 11.31 11.68 -29.69
N VAL A 154 10.95 12.90 -29.26
CA VAL A 154 9.80 13.13 -28.38
C VAL A 154 8.66 13.70 -29.23
N PRO A 155 7.50 13.03 -29.30
CA PRO A 155 6.38 13.55 -30.07
C PRO A 155 5.83 14.86 -29.48
N ARG A 156 5.28 15.70 -30.36
CA ARG A 156 4.36 16.76 -29.95
C ARG A 156 2.97 16.16 -29.73
N VAL A 157 2.40 16.40 -28.55
CA VAL A 157 0.99 16.12 -28.24
C VAL A 157 0.18 17.30 -28.75
N ALA A 158 -0.72 17.05 -29.70
CA ALA A 158 -1.50 18.10 -30.35
C ALA A 158 -2.58 18.64 -29.41
N PHE A 159 -2.75 19.97 -29.35
CA PHE A 159 -3.85 20.58 -28.62
C PHE A 159 -5.16 20.49 -29.39
N ALA A 160 -6.26 20.39 -28.64
CA ALA A 160 -7.61 20.39 -29.16
C ALA A 160 -7.93 21.68 -29.92
N GLN A 161 -8.55 21.56 -31.09
CA GLN A 161 -8.94 22.68 -31.93
C GLN A 161 -10.44 22.98 -31.77
N GLY A 162 -10.79 24.25 -31.52
CA GLY A 162 -12.18 24.68 -31.31
C GLY A 162 -12.81 24.06 -30.05
N LYS A 163 -14.10 23.70 -30.13
CA LYS A 163 -14.85 23.10 -28.99
C LYS A 163 -14.79 21.57 -28.92
N ARG A 164 -14.27 20.90 -29.97
CA ARG A 164 -14.19 19.44 -30.00
C ARG A 164 -13.05 18.99 -29.10
N ARG A 165 -13.31 18.01 -28.23
CA ARG A 165 -12.33 17.42 -27.31
C ARG A 165 -12.32 15.91 -27.50
N SER A 166 -11.13 15.32 -27.51
CA SER A 166 -10.95 13.88 -27.31
C SER A 166 -11.12 13.58 -25.83
N PRO A 167 -11.79 12.47 -25.44
CA PRO A 167 -11.79 12.05 -24.05
C PRO A 167 -10.36 11.65 -23.64
N PRO A 168 -9.91 11.96 -22.41
CA PRO A 168 -8.62 11.52 -21.93
C PRO A 168 -8.59 9.98 -21.81
N PRO A 169 -7.58 9.29 -22.36
CA PRO A 169 -7.40 7.87 -22.11
C PRO A 169 -6.93 7.66 -20.66
N ARG A 170 -7.82 7.07 -19.86
CA ARG A 170 -7.61 6.71 -18.45
C ARG A 170 -8.50 5.55 -18.05
N TYR A 171 -8.13 4.87 -16.96
CA TYR A 171 -8.92 3.75 -16.42
C TYR A 171 -9.90 4.14 -15.32
N TRP A 172 -9.68 5.30 -14.70
CA TRP A 172 -10.49 5.83 -13.62
C TRP A 172 -11.62 6.69 -14.19
N ARG A 173 -12.69 6.86 -13.41
CA ARG A 173 -13.88 7.64 -13.76
C ARG A 173 -14.12 8.70 -12.69
N SER A 174 -14.44 9.92 -13.09
CA SER A 174 -14.97 10.96 -12.21
C SER A 174 -16.36 10.55 -11.70
N ALA A 175 -16.83 11.19 -10.63
CA ALA A 175 -18.19 10.95 -10.16
C ALA A 175 -19.25 11.22 -11.23
N SER A 176 -19.04 12.21 -12.11
CA SER A 176 -19.97 12.58 -13.18
C SER A 176 -20.03 11.58 -14.34
N GLU A 177 -19.02 10.73 -14.49
CA GLU A 177 -18.97 9.68 -15.52
C GLU A 177 -19.62 8.37 -15.05
N LEU A 178 -20.00 8.29 -13.77
CA LEU A 178 -20.68 7.14 -13.22
C LEU A 178 -22.21 7.31 -13.36
N PRO A 179 -22.97 6.21 -13.56
CA PRO A 179 -24.42 6.30 -13.61
C PRO A 179 -25.01 6.78 -12.27
N PRO A 180 -26.27 7.25 -12.24
CA PRO A 180 -26.96 7.57 -11.00
C PRO A 180 -26.84 6.44 -9.96
N ALA A 181 -26.72 6.81 -8.69
CA ALA A 181 -26.57 5.87 -7.60
C ALA A 181 -27.93 5.50 -7.00
N PRO A 182 -28.17 4.23 -6.61
CA PRO A 182 -29.35 3.85 -5.84
C PRO A 182 -29.42 4.62 -4.51
N GLU A 183 -30.63 4.85 -4.01
CA GLU A 183 -30.86 5.49 -2.72
C GLU A 183 -30.09 4.77 -1.59
N GLY A 184 -29.45 5.54 -0.72
CA GLY A 184 -28.63 5.03 0.38
C GLY A 184 -27.30 4.36 -0.02
N ARG A 185 -27.00 4.23 -1.32
CA ARG A 185 -25.75 3.63 -1.83
C ARG A 185 -25.00 4.55 -2.80
N PRO A 186 -24.58 5.76 -2.37
CA PRO A 186 -23.98 6.76 -3.26
C PRO A 186 -22.65 6.34 -3.88
N LEU A 187 -21.95 5.38 -3.27
CA LEU A 187 -20.68 4.85 -3.79
C LEU A 187 -20.89 3.61 -4.69
N ASN A 188 -22.14 3.27 -5.03
CA ASN A 188 -22.43 2.12 -5.89
C ASN A 188 -21.64 2.20 -7.21
N GLY A 189 -20.80 1.18 -7.45
CA GLY A 189 -19.98 1.06 -8.66
C GLY A 189 -18.68 1.87 -8.66
N VAL A 190 -18.37 2.59 -7.58
CA VAL A 190 -17.08 3.27 -7.38
C VAL A 190 -16.03 2.26 -6.93
N ARG A 191 -14.87 2.24 -7.57
CA ARG A 191 -13.72 1.44 -7.12
C ARG A 191 -12.79 2.31 -6.29
N ILE A 192 -12.60 1.96 -5.03
CA ILE A 192 -11.75 2.72 -4.09
C ILE A 192 -10.58 1.85 -3.68
N ALA A 193 -9.37 2.33 -3.92
CA ALA A 193 -8.19 1.78 -3.26
C ALA A 193 -7.94 2.55 -1.96
N ILE A 194 -7.68 1.85 -0.87
CA ILE A 194 -7.17 2.47 0.36
C ILE A 194 -5.70 2.10 0.45
N ASP A 195 -4.83 3.10 0.52
CA ASP A 195 -3.40 2.93 0.72
C ASP A 195 -3.05 3.33 2.16
N PRO A 196 -2.92 2.37 3.10
CA PRO A 196 -2.45 2.70 4.42
C PRO A 196 -0.96 3.06 4.35
N GLY A 197 -0.63 4.32 4.59
CA GLY A 197 0.74 4.85 4.55
C GLY A 197 1.70 4.07 5.44
N HIS A 198 2.99 4.09 5.10
CA HIS A 198 4.05 3.32 5.79
C HIS A 198 3.82 1.80 5.73
N ILE A 199 4.70 1.00 6.33
CA ILE A 199 4.62 -0.47 6.40
C ILE A 199 4.18 -0.90 7.81
N GLY A 200 4.83 -0.35 8.85
CA GLY A 200 4.55 -0.70 10.25
C GLY A 200 5.26 -1.99 10.72
N GLY A 201 4.80 -2.56 11.83
CA GLY A 201 5.41 -3.76 12.42
C GLY A 201 6.91 -3.63 12.68
N GLU A 202 7.68 -4.62 12.24
CA GLU A 202 9.15 -4.65 12.42
C GLU A 202 9.87 -3.54 11.65
N TRP A 203 9.23 -2.96 10.62
CA TRP A 203 9.81 -1.92 9.77
C TRP A 203 9.65 -0.52 10.37
N ALA A 204 8.75 -0.33 11.34
CA ALA A 204 8.38 0.98 11.84
C ALA A 204 9.57 1.83 12.34
N ARG A 205 10.56 1.18 12.97
CA ARG A 205 11.78 1.85 13.44
C ARG A 205 12.64 2.36 12.27
N MET A 206 12.81 1.54 11.22
CA MET A 206 13.56 1.92 10.02
C MET A 206 12.86 3.04 9.24
N GLU A 207 11.53 3.05 9.26
CA GLU A 207 10.73 4.10 8.60
C GLU A 207 10.84 5.46 9.30
N GLU A 208 11.42 5.52 10.52
CA GLU A 208 11.49 6.72 11.37
C GLU A 208 10.10 7.30 11.66
N ARG A 209 9.06 6.46 11.65
CA ARG A 209 7.66 6.81 11.98
C ARG A 209 7.19 6.01 13.19
N TRP A 210 8.06 6.08 14.20
CA TRP A 210 7.99 5.28 15.41
C TRP A 210 8.53 6.09 16.59
N TYR A 211 7.82 6.04 17.72
CA TYR A 211 8.37 6.46 19.01
C TYR A 211 7.67 5.71 20.15
N GLN A 212 8.27 5.75 21.33
CA GLN A 212 7.69 5.19 22.55
C GLN A 212 8.03 6.10 23.73
N ILE A 213 7.09 6.25 24.65
CA ILE A 213 7.29 6.99 25.90
C ILE A 213 7.18 5.97 27.02
N ASP A 214 8.23 5.86 27.84
CA ASP A 214 8.33 4.86 28.91
C ASP A 214 7.96 3.45 28.41
N GLU A 215 7.23 2.68 29.23
CA GLU A 215 6.84 1.30 28.94
C GLU A 215 5.45 1.19 28.24
N THR A 216 5.03 2.24 27.55
CA THR A 216 3.74 2.26 26.84
C THR A 216 3.76 1.51 25.50
N THR A 217 2.59 1.34 24.88
CA THR A 217 2.53 0.74 23.54
C THR A 217 3.22 1.67 22.54
N PRO A 218 4.17 1.20 21.72
CA PRO A 218 4.82 2.06 20.75
C PRO A 218 3.83 2.68 19.77
N VAL A 219 4.03 3.94 19.43
CA VAL A 219 3.28 4.62 18.38
C VAL A 219 3.92 4.27 17.04
N THR A 220 3.18 3.55 16.19
CA THR A 220 3.65 3.03 14.90
C THR A 220 2.69 3.47 13.80
N GLU A 221 3.06 4.48 13.01
CA GLU A 221 2.13 5.06 12.02
C GLU A 221 1.61 4.00 11.04
N GLY A 222 2.49 3.13 10.53
CA GLY A 222 2.11 2.08 9.59
C GLY A 222 1.10 1.05 10.15
N ASP A 223 1.05 0.84 11.47
CA ASP A 223 0.03 -0.01 12.06
C ASP A 223 -1.28 0.75 12.26
N MET A 224 -1.19 2.02 12.65
CA MET A 224 -2.34 2.91 12.84
C MET A 224 -3.10 3.14 11.54
N THR A 225 -2.40 3.41 10.44
CA THR A 225 -3.00 3.56 9.11
C THR A 225 -3.65 2.27 8.64
N LEU A 226 -2.99 1.12 8.85
CA LEU A 226 -3.53 -0.20 8.51
C LEU A 226 -4.80 -0.54 9.30
N LEU A 227 -4.82 -0.23 10.60
CA LEU A 227 -6.01 -0.39 11.44
C LEU A 227 -7.16 0.49 10.94
N THR A 228 -6.88 1.77 10.67
CA THR A 228 -7.87 2.72 10.14
C THR A 228 -8.43 2.25 8.80
N ALA A 229 -7.57 1.75 7.89
CA ALA A 229 -7.98 1.22 6.59
C ALA A 229 -8.92 0.00 6.73
N LYS A 230 -8.62 -0.91 7.67
CA LYS A 230 -9.45 -2.08 7.95
C LYS A 230 -10.81 -1.71 8.54
N LEU A 231 -10.88 -0.63 9.33
CA LEU A 231 -12.14 -0.09 9.83
C LEU A 231 -12.93 0.66 8.76
N LEU A 232 -12.24 1.30 7.80
CA LEU A 232 -12.83 2.09 6.74
C LEU A 232 -13.45 1.25 5.61
N ALA A 233 -12.78 0.17 5.20
CA ALA A 233 -13.23 -0.63 4.07
C ALA A 233 -14.69 -1.12 4.21
N PRO A 234 -15.15 -1.71 5.33
CA PRO A 234 -16.54 -2.15 5.47
C PRO A 234 -17.55 -0.99 5.40
N GLY A 235 -17.17 0.19 5.88
CA GLY A 235 -18.02 1.38 5.82
C GLY A 235 -18.24 1.84 4.38
N LEU A 236 -17.18 1.86 3.57
CA LEU A 236 -17.26 2.22 2.15
C LEU A 236 -18.04 1.17 1.34
N GLU A 237 -17.82 -0.11 1.63
CA GLU A 237 -18.56 -1.23 1.01
C GLU A 237 -20.06 -1.14 1.33
N SER A 238 -20.42 -0.75 2.56
CA SER A 238 -21.82 -0.55 2.94
C SER A 238 -22.52 0.55 2.14
N LEU A 239 -21.76 1.54 1.67
CA LEU A 239 -22.24 2.60 0.76
C LEU A 239 -22.21 2.20 -0.72
N GLY A 240 -21.78 0.97 -1.03
CA GLY A 240 -21.81 0.38 -2.38
C GLY A 240 -20.49 0.39 -3.14
N ALA A 241 -19.38 0.84 -2.54
CA ALA A 241 -18.07 0.83 -3.20
C ALA A 241 -17.53 -0.60 -3.35
N THR A 242 -16.68 -0.82 -4.36
CA THR A 242 -15.72 -1.93 -4.37
C THR A 242 -14.42 -1.43 -3.77
N VAL A 243 -13.98 -2.03 -2.67
CA VAL A 243 -12.80 -1.57 -1.93
C VAL A 243 -11.65 -2.56 -2.07
N THR A 244 -10.44 -2.05 -2.22
CA THR A 244 -9.22 -2.87 -2.18
C THR A 244 -8.17 -2.16 -1.33
N LEU A 245 -7.55 -2.89 -0.40
CA LEU A 245 -6.41 -2.37 0.34
C LEU A 245 -5.14 -2.57 -0.49
N VAL A 246 -4.36 -1.50 -0.71
CA VAL A 246 -3.05 -1.57 -1.40
C VAL A 246 -2.08 -2.46 -0.62
N ARG A 247 -2.21 -2.50 0.71
CA ARG A 247 -1.63 -3.55 1.57
C ARG A 247 -2.60 -3.93 2.68
N SER A 248 -2.63 -5.20 3.05
CA SER A 248 -3.53 -5.75 4.08
C SER A 248 -2.81 -6.26 5.33
N SER A 249 -1.47 -6.20 5.32
CA SER A 249 -0.59 -6.67 6.40
C SER A 249 0.55 -5.68 6.68
N ARG A 250 1.39 -6.02 7.65
CA ARG A 250 2.62 -5.29 8.03
C ARG A 250 3.85 -5.70 7.21
N ASN A 251 3.62 -6.33 6.06
CA ASN A 251 4.68 -6.71 5.13
C ASN A 251 4.75 -5.68 4.00
N PRO A 252 5.95 -5.37 3.50
CA PRO A 252 6.11 -4.54 2.31
C PRO A 252 5.45 -5.19 1.09
N VAL A 253 4.95 -4.37 0.18
CA VAL A 253 4.50 -4.79 -1.16
C VAL A 253 5.69 -5.09 -2.06
N THR A 254 6.80 -4.35 -1.90
CA THR A 254 8.02 -4.61 -2.66
C THR A 254 8.70 -5.92 -2.25
N GLU A 255 9.21 -6.64 -3.25
CA GLU A 255 10.06 -7.82 -3.04
C GLU A 255 11.50 -7.44 -2.68
N LEU A 256 11.91 -6.19 -2.97
CA LEU A 256 13.24 -5.68 -2.63
C LEU A 256 13.42 -5.51 -1.12
N ARG A 257 14.65 -5.65 -0.65
CA ARG A 257 15.08 -5.39 0.72
C ARG A 257 16.23 -4.38 0.74
N PRO A 258 16.57 -3.78 1.89
CA PRO A 258 17.66 -2.82 1.98
C PRO A 258 19.00 -3.34 1.41
N GLY A 259 19.26 -4.65 1.53
CA GLY A 259 20.45 -5.30 0.96
C GLY A 259 20.50 -5.25 -0.57
N ASP A 260 19.39 -5.48 -1.25
CA ASP A 260 19.32 -5.45 -2.72
C ASP A 260 19.61 -4.05 -3.29
N LEU A 261 19.44 -3.01 -2.46
CA LEU A 261 19.62 -1.60 -2.84
C LEU A 261 21.00 -1.04 -2.50
N GLN A 262 21.87 -1.80 -1.80
CA GLN A 262 23.19 -1.29 -1.38
C GLN A 262 24.09 -0.98 -2.57
N ASN A 263 24.08 -1.81 -3.62
CA ASN A 263 24.86 -1.55 -4.83
C ASN A 263 24.40 -0.27 -5.54
N TYR A 264 23.09 -0.05 -5.62
CA TYR A 264 22.52 1.17 -6.17
C TYR A 264 22.93 2.40 -5.35
N ALA A 265 22.77 2.33 -4.03
CA ALA A 265 23.15 3.39 -3.10
C ALA A 265 24.65 3.70 -3.13
N GLY A 266 25.50 2.67 -3.23
CA GLY A 266 26.95 2.82 -3.31
C GLY A 266 27.42 3.53 -4.58
N ARG A 267 26.71 3.34 -5.70
CA ARG A 267 26.97 4.07 -6.94
C ARG A 267 26.53 5.54 -6.85
N LEU A 268 25.39 5.82 -6.21
CA LEU A 268 24.95 7.19 -5.96
C LEU A 268 25.90 7.96 -5.03
N LEU A 269 26.43 7.27 -4.01
CA LEU A 269 27.31 7.83 -3.00
C LEU A 269 28.75 7.31 -3.17
N SER A 270 29.27 7.33 -4.40
CA SER A 270 30.61 6.81 -4.70
C SER A 270 31.68 7.40 -3.78
N GLY A 271 32.40 6.54 -3.06
CA GLY A 271 33.44 6.92 -2.10
C GLY A 271 32.94 7.31 -0.71
N ALA A 272 31.63 7.23 -0.43
CA ALA A 272 31.09 7.45 0.90
C ALA A 272 31.36 6.27 1.85
N PRO A 273 31.41 6.52 3.18
CA PRO A 273 31.46 5.45 4.17
C PRO A 273 30.27 4.48 4.07
N GLU A 274 30.50 3.20 4.39
CA GLU A 274 29.51 2.11 4.32
C GLU A 274 28.21 2.44 5.08
N GLU A 275 28.31 3.06 6.25
CA GLU A 275 27.16 3.51 7.06
C GLU A 275 26.18 4.43 6.28
N LYS A 276 26.70 5.31 5.41
CA LYS A 276 25.87 6.20 4.59
C LYS A 276 25.20 5.46 3.45
N ILE A 277 25.88 4.44 2.90
CA ILE A 277 25.33 3.57 1.86
C ILE A 277 24.18 2.74 2.43
N VAL A 278 24.37 2.13 3.62
CA VAL A 278 23.33 1.38 4.32
C VAL A 278 22.14 2.28 4.67
N SER A 279 22.38 3.45 5.25
CA SER A 279 21.30 4.40 5.59
C SER A 279 20.50 4.85 4.36
N LEU A 280 21.17 5.08 3.22
CA LEU A 280 20.49 5.40 1.97
C LEU A 280 19.69 4.20 1.44
N SER A 281 20.25 2.98 1.49
CA SER A 281 19.57 1.78 0.98
C SER A 281 18.31 1.44 1.79
N GLU A 282 18.34 1.61 3.11
CA GLU A 282 17.17 1.53 4.00
C GLU A 282 16.12 2.58 3.63
N ARG A 283 16.51 3.86 3.48
CA ARG A 283 15.60 4.93 3.08
C ARG A 283 14.96 4.68 1.71
N MET A 284 15.75 4.18 0.76
CA MET A 284 15.26 3.84 -0.57
C MET A 284 14.27 2.68 -0.53
N PHE A 285 14.48 1.68 0.33
CA PHE A 285 13.56 0.56 0.50
C PHE A 285 12.14 1.05 0.82
N TYR A 286 11.96 1.81 1.91
CA TYR A 286 10.61 2.18 2.35
C TYR A 286 10.05 3.45 1.68
N ARG A 287 10.88 4.41 1.22
CA ARG A 287 10.40 5.65 0.56
C ARG A 287 10.36 5.58 -0.96
N THR A 288 11.08 4.66 -1.59
CA THR A 288 11.18 4.61 -3.07
C THR A 288 10.72 3.27 -3.62
N ALA A 289 11.36 2.17 -3.25
CA ALA A 289 11.05 0.84 -3.78
C ALA A 289 9.64 0.39 -3.40
N GLU A 290 9.26 0.55 -2.12
CA GLU A 290 7.92 0.22 -1.63
C GLU A 290 6.83 1.03 -2.35
N ILE A 291 6.98 2.36 -2.44
CA ILE A 291 5.99 3.22 -3.10
C ILE A 291 5.87 2.89 -4.60
N ARG A 292 6.99 2.61 -5.28
CA ARG A 292 6.97 2.18 -6.70
C ARG A 292 6.29 0.81 -6.88
N ALA A 293 6.48 -0.12 -5.95
CA ALA A 293 5.79 -1.41 -5.98
C ALA A 293 4.27 -1.24 -5.78
N ARG A 294 3.86 -0.39 -4.83
CA ARG A 294 2.45 -0.01 -4.65
C ARG A 294 1.87 0.66 -5.89
N ALA A 295 2.62 1.55 -6.55
CA ALA A 295 2.19 2.18 -7.79
C ALA A 295 1.94 1.15 -8.90
N SER A 296 2.83 0.16 -9.04
CA SER A 296 2.62 -0.94 -9.98
C SER A 296 1.34 -1.71 -9.66
N LEU A 297 1.10 -2.05 -8.40
CA LEU A 297 -0.11 -2.75 -7.97
C LEU A 297 -1.36 -1.92 -8.26
N VAL A 298 -1.35 -0.62 -7.93
CA VAL A 298 -2.46 0.32 -8.17
C VAL A 298 -2.76 0.44 -9.66
N ASN A 299 -1.76 0.71 -10.49
CA ASN A 299 -1.96 1.04 -11.90
C ASN A 299 -2.26 -0.18 -12.78
N ASN A 300 -1.68 -1.34 -12.44
CA ASN A 300 -1.73 -2.53 -13.29
C ASN A 300 -2.76 -3.56 -12.82
N THR A 301 -3.05 -3.61 -11.52
CA THR A 301 -3.92 -4.64 -10.94
C THR A 301 -5.21 -4.06 -10.39
N ILE A 302 -5.13 -3.08 -9.48
CA ILE A 302 -6.32 -2.57 -8.76
C ILE A 302 -7.16 -1.65 -9.66
N ARG A 303 -6.50 -0.74 -10.38
CA ARG A 303 -7.11 0.22 -11.31
C ARG A 303 -8.33 0.94 -10.73
N PRO A 304 -8.19 1.61 -9.57
CA PRO A 304 -9.31 2.22 -8.86
C PRO A 304 -9.80 3.50 -9.53
N ASP A 305 -10.99 3.98 -9.19
CA ASP A 305 -11.43 5.32 -9.58
C ASP A 305 -10.77 6.41 -8.71
N ILE A 306 -10.39 6.06 -7.47
CA ILE A 306 -9.69 6.94 -6.52
C ILE A 306 -8.82 6.11 -5.55
N VAL A 307 -7.68 6.68 -5.14
CA VAL A 307 -6.87 6.16 -4.02
C VAL A 307 -6.97 7.10 -2.81
N LEU A 308 -7.26 6.53 -1.64
CA LEU A 308 -7.23 7.22 -0.35
C LEU A 308 -5.95 6.83 0.40
N CYS A 309 -4.96 7.72 0.43
CA CYS A 309 -3.71 7.51 1.17
C CYS A 309 -3.88 7.97 2.61
N LEU A 310 -3.95 7.02 3.54
CA LEU A 310 -4.16 7.30 4.96
C LEU A 310 -2.82 7.49 5.65
N HIS A 311 -2.61 8.65 6.26
CA HIS A 311 -1.45 8.96 7.09
C HIS A 311 -1.88 9.53 8.44
N PHE A 312 -0.94 9.57 9.38
CA PHE A 312 -1.01 10.40 10.57
C PHE A 312 0.17 11.35 10.61
N ASN A 313 -0.09 12.61 10.92
CA ASN A 313 0.95 13.61 10.91
C ASN A 313 1.92 13.45 12.08
N ALA A 314 3.08 14.09 11.99
CA ALA A 314 3.91 14.34 13.16
C ALA A 314 4.67 15.64 13.01
N GLU A 315 5.00 16.23 14.15
CA GLU A 315 5.94 17.34 14.24
C GLU A 315 7.30 16.84 14.75
N ASP A 316 8.31 17.69 14.71
CA ASP A 316 9.61 17.35 15.29
C ASP A 316 9.46 16.90 16.75
N TRP A 317 9.77 15.63 17.01
CA TRP A 317 9.81 15.06 18.35
C TRP A 317 11.21 15.09 18.96
N GLY A 318 12.18 15.77 18.33
CA GLY A 318 13.55 15.90 18.81
C GLY A 318 14.48 14.76 18.38
N PRO A 319 15.77 14.83 18.75
CA PRO A 319 16.80 13.93 18.23
C PRO A 319 16.77 12.51 18.82
N HIS A 320 15.94 12.28 19.85
CA HIS A 320 15.90 11.05 20.64
C HIS A 320 14.49 10.43 20.58
N PRO A 321 14.21 9.47 19.67
CA PRO A 321 12.91 8.79 19.59
C PRO A 321 12.50 8.06 20.88
N GLU A 322 13.47 7.73 21.74
CA GLU A 322 13.29 7.15 23.08
C GLU A 322 12.90 8.18 24.14
N LYS A 323 13.00 9.48 23.83
CA LYS A 323 12.61 10.61 24.67
C LYS A 323 11.92 11.68 23.81
N PRO A 324 10.80 11.34 23.15
CA PRO A 324 10.17 12.22 22.19
C PRO A 324 9.58 13.44 22.91
N ARG A 325 9.67 14.60 22.27
CA ARG A 325 9.03 15.82 22.74
C ARG A 325 7.62 15.91 22.20
N PHE A 326 6.67 16.20 23.09
CA PHE A 326 5.33 16.53 22.67
C PHE A 326 5.28 17.88 21.97
N SER A 327 4.59 17.91 20.83
CA SER A 327 4.22 19.11 20.13
C SER A 327 2.90 19.66 20.68
N PRO A 328 2.82 20.97 20.97
CA PRO A 328 1.56 21.59 21.32
C PRO A 328 0.62 21.72 20.11
N ARG A 329 1.12 21.48 18.89
CA ARG A 329 0.34 21.59 17.65
C ARG A 329 -0.38 20.27 17.37
N ASN A 330 -1.61 20.41 16.92
CA ASN A 330 -2.39 19.37 16.28
C ASN A 330 -3.14 20.03 15.12
N HIS A 331 -3.19 19.38 13.96
CA HIS A 331 -3.72 19.98 12.74
C HIS A 331 -4.09 18.91 11.72
N PHE A 332 -4.73 19.37 10.65
CA PHE A 332 -5.15 18.52 9.55
C PHE A 332 -4.88 19.21 8.21
N HIS A 333 -4.50 18.41 7.22
CA HIS A 333 -4.56 18.79 5.82
C HIS A 333 -4.73 17.58 4.91
N ILE A 334 -5.11 17.87 3.67
CA ILE A 334 -5.06 16.93 2.56
C ILE A 334 -4.01 17.40 1.55
N ILE A 335 -3.18 16.47 1.06
CA ILE A 335 -2.19 16.73 0.02
C ILE A 335 -2.66 16.13 -1.32
N LEU A 336 -2.69 16.98 -2.35
CA LEU A 336 -2.98 16.62 -3.75
C LEU A 336 -1.71 16.63 -4.59
N HIS A 337 -1.78 16.13 -5.82
CA HIS A 337 -0.63 16.15 -6.72
C HIS A 337 -0.38 17.56 -7.30
N GLY A 338 0.87 18.03 -7.28
CA GLY A 338 1.27 19.30 -7.90
C GLY A 338 2.59 19.85 -7.36
N ALA A 339 2.87 21.14 -7.58
CA ALA A 339 3.98 21.87 -6.97
C ALA A 339 5.38 21.20 -7.08
N TYR A 340 5.76 20.82 -8.30
CA TYR A 340 7.08 20.31 -8.66
C TYR A 340 8.15 21.38 -8.52
N LEU A 341 9.29 20.99 -7.96
CA LEU A 341 10.54 21.76 -8.00
C LEU A 341 11.23 21.63 -9.36
N ASP A 342 12.00 22.65 -9.75
CA ASP A 342 12.83 22.63 -10.97
C ASP A 342 13.78 21.40 -11.00
N SER A 343 14.32 20.99 -9.84
CA SER A 343 15.19 19.81 -9.72
C SER A 343 14.45 18.49 -9.87
N GLU A 344 13.17 18.44 -9.53
CA GLU A 344 12.33 17.25 -9.63
C GLU A 344 11.88 17.05 -11.07
N ILE A 345 11.37 18.12 -11.69
CA ILE A 345 10.94 18.12 -13.09
C ILE A 345 12.12 18.05 -14.08
N ALA A 346 13.36 18.18 -13.61
CA ALA A 346 14.56 17.86 -14.38
C ALA A 346 14.71 16.35 -14.67
N HIS A 347 14.07 15.47 -13.89
CA HIS A 347 14.03 14.05 -14.19
C HIS A 347 12.99 13.74 -15.28
N GLU A 348 13.36 12.93 -16.26
CA GLU A 348 12.52 12.64 -17.43
C GLU A 348 11.29 11.81 -17.08
N ASP A 349 11.41 10.85 -16.15
CA ASP A 349 10.27 10.07 -15.66
C ASP A 349 9.27 10.96 -14.93
N GLU A 350 9.75 11.92 -14.13
CA GLU A 350 8.85 12.85 -13.44
C GLU A 350 8.08 13.78 -14.40
N ARG A 351 8.73 14.27 -15.46
CA ARG A 351 8.05 15.02 -16.54
C ARG A 351 7.00 14.20 -17.24
N PHE A 352 7.32 12.95 -17.52
CA PHE A 352 6.42 12.03 -18.18
C PHE A 352 5.16 11.77 -17.35
N GLU A 353 5.32 11.48 -16.06
CA GLU A 353 4.20 11.29 -15.13
C GLU A 353 3.36 12.58 -14.98
N LEU A 354 4.02 13.75 -14.93
CA LEU A 354 3.31 15.05 -14.91
C LEU A 354 2.40 15.21 -16.13
N MET A 355 2.91 14.90 -17.34
CA MET A 355 2.13 15.01 -18.58
C MET A 355 0.88 14.12 -18.53
N HIS A 356 1.01 12.88 -18.06
CA HIS A 356 -0.14 12.01 -17.85
C HIS A 356 -1.19 12.65 -16.94
N LYS A 357 -0.77 13.20 -15.79
CA LYS A 357 -1.68 13.80 -14.80
C LYS A 357 -2.41 15.03 -15.31
N ILE A 358 -1.72 15.92 -16.02
CA ILE A 358 -2.33 17.10 -16.66
C ILE A 358 -3.37 16.64 -17.68
N PHE A 359 -2.99 15.80 -18.65
CA PHE A 359 -3.91 15.41 -19.72
C PHE A 359 -5.07 14.54 -19.25
N GLN A 360 -4.91 13.79 -18.15
CA GLN A 360 -6.02 13.03 -17.58
C GLN A 360 -7.04 13.90 -16.84
N GLY A 361 -6.74 15.17 -16.56
CA GLY A 361 -7.59 16.05 -15.75
C GLY A 361 -7.71 15.53 -14.31
N THR A 362 -6.61 15.01 -13.76
CA THR A 362 -6.64 14.36 -12.44
C THR A 362 -6.88 15.37 -11.33
N HIS A 363 -6.30 16.58 -11.43
CA HIS A 363 -6.38 17.57 -10.37
C HIS A 363 -7.80 18.08 -10.13
N GLU A 364 -8.61 18.21 -11.18
CA GLU A 364 -9.98 18.71 -11.11
C GLU A 364 -10.84 17.80 -10.22
N GLU A 365 -10.74 16.48 -10.42
CA GLU A 365 -11.44 15.49 -9.58
C GLU A 365 -10.86 15.46 -8.16
N GLU A 366 -9.52 15.46 -8.02
CA GLU A 366 -8.84 15.52 -6.71
C GLU A 366 -9.29 16.72 -5.87
N ALA A 367 -9.27 17.93 -6.44
CA ALA A 367 -9.61 19.17 -5.74
C ALA A 367 -11.09 19.21 -5.34
N ALA A 368 -11.99 18.77 -6.23
CA ALA A 368 -13.42 18.74 -5.96
C ALA A 368 -13.77 17.76 -4.83
N LEU A 369 -13.21 16.56 -4.85
CA LEU A 369 -13.34 15.58 -3.76
C LEU A 369 -12.75 16.12 -2.46
N ALA A 370 -11.49 16.57 -2.52
CA ALA A 370 -10.75 17.00 -1.34
C ALA A 370 -11.40 18.17 -0.63
N GLY A 371 -12.05 19.10 -1.34
CA GLY A 371 -12.78 20.21 -0.70
C GLY A 371 -13.90 19.74 0.22
N VAL A 372 -14.70 18.75 -0.22
CA VAL A 372 -15.80 18.18 0.57
C VAL A 372 -15.27 17.35 1.73
N LEU A 373 -14.25 16.52 1.48
CA LEU A 373 -13.64 15.69 2.52
C LEU A 373 -12.93 16.55 3.57
N ALA A 374 -12.20 17.60 3.17
CA ALA A 374 -11.55 18.50 4.11
C ALA A 374 -12.56 19.18 5.04
N SER A 375 -13.70 19.63 4.48
CA SER A 375 -14.80 20.20 5.29
C SER A 375 -15.31 19.20 6.32
N SER A 376 -15.51 17.93 5.91
CA SER A 376 -15.96 16.86 6.80
C SER A 376 -14.98 16.56 7.92
N PHE A 377 -13.66 16.60 7.64
CA PHE A 377 -12.63 16.43 8.66
C PHE A 377 -12.56 17.60 9.63
N LEU A 378 -12.60 18.84 9.12
CA LEU A 378 -12.55 20.03 9.97
C LEU A 378 -13.75 20.05 10.93
N GLU A 379 -14.95 19.69 10.45
CA GLU A 379 -16.13 19.58 11.29
C GLU A 379 -16.04 18.43 12.30
N ALA A 380 -15.66 17.23 11.86
CA ALA A 380 -15.65 16.04 12.71
C ALA A 380 -14.58 16.10 13.81
N THR A 381 -13.45 16.73 13.54
CA THR A 381 -12.27 16.72 14.43
C THR A 381 -12.08 18.03 15.19
N GLY A 382 -12.61 19.15 14.69
CA GLY A 382 -12.34 20.49 15.21
C GLY A 382 -10.89 20.93 15.08
N LEU A 383 -10.07 20.21 14.29
CA LEU A 383 -8.66 20.55 14.12
C LEU A 383 -8.47 21.82 13.29
N PRO A 384 -7.46 22.64 13.60
CA PRO A 384 -7.08 23.72 12.72
C PRO A 384 -6.48 23.17 11.42
N ALA A 385 -6.71 23.88 10.32
CA ALA A 385 -6.06 23.60 9.05
C ALA A 385 -4.54 23.82 9.17
N TYR A 386 -3.74 22.88 8.67
CA TYR A 386 -2.29 23.04 8.60
C TYR A 386 -1.91 24.15 7.62
N LEU A 387 -0.93 24.95 8.01
CA LEU A 387 -0.34 26.00 7.21
C LEU A 387 1.15 25.69 7.01
N TYR A 388 1.55 25.50 5.76
CA TYR A 388 2.97 25.37 5.42
C TYR A 388 3.70 26.70 5.71
N SER A 389 4.92 26.59 6.24
CA SER A 389 5.82 27.72 6.35
C SER A 389 6.18 28.27 4.96
N ILE A 390 6.41 29.58 4.85
CA ILE A 390 6.86 30.23 3.62
C ILE A 390 8.11 29.52 3.06
N GLY A 391 8.16 29.37 1.74
CA GLY A 391 9.30 28.77 1.03
C GLY A 391 9.29 27.25 0.93
N ARG A 392 8.29 26.56 1.50
CA ARG A 392 8.10 25.12 1.27
C ARG A 392 7.57 24.87 -0.16
N PRO A 393 7.99 23.77 -0.82
CA PRO A 393 7.58 23.45 -2.18
C PRO A 393 6.14 22.95 -2.21
N THR A 394 5.20 23.89 -2.12
CA THR A 394 3.77 23.63 -1.98
C THR A 394 2.97 24.72 -2.66
N LYS A 395 1.75 24.40 -3.10
CA LYS A 395 0.74 25.39 -3.46
C LYS A 395 -0.51 25.20 -2.63
N ARG A 396 -1.11 26.29 -2.15
CA ARG A 396 -2.40 26.22 -1.47
C ARG A 396 -3.50 26.18 -2.52
N VAL A 397 -4.33 25.13 -2.47
CA VAL A 397 -5.43 24.92 -3.43
C VAL A 397 -6.80 24.97 -2.75
N GLY A 398 -6.84 25.21 -1.43
CA GLY A 398 -8.07 25.40 -0.67
C GLY A 398 -7.85 25.45 0.84
N PRO A 399 -8.94 25.52 1.64
CA PRO A 399 -8.88 25.38 3.09
C PRO A 399 -8.38 23.97 3.48
N ALA A 400 -7.28 23.89 4.21
CA ALA A 400 -6.60 22.63 4.55
C ALA A 400 -6.13 21.80 3.33
N LEU A 401 -6.10 22.37 2.12
CA LEU A 401 -5.69 21.67 0.90
C LEU A 401 -4.39 22.24 0.33
N TRP A 402 -3.46 21.33 0.03
CA TRP A 402 -2.15 21.67 -0.50
C TRP A 402 -1.77 20.76 -1.67
N ALA A 403 -1.24 21.32 -2.76
CA ALA A 403 -0.60 20.54 -3.81
C ALA A 403 0.90 20.36 -3.50
N ARG A 404 1.40 19.11 -3.62
CA ARG A 404 2.82 18.73 -3.46
C ARG A 404 3.20 17.55 -4.36
N ASN A 405 4.47 17.47 -4.73
CA ASN A 405 5.02 16.39 -5.54
C ASN A 405 5.45 15.23 -4.63
N LEU A 406 4.47 14.49 -4.09
CA LEU A 406 4.74 13.23 -3.37
C LEU A 406 4.86 12.08 -4.38
N LEU A 407 5.77 11.14 -4.14
CA LEU A 407 6.05 10.05 -5.08
C LEU A 407 4.80 9.23 -5.44
N ALA A 408 3.97 8.88 -4.46
CA ALA A 408 2.72 8.16 -4.70
C ALA A 408 1.69 9.01 -5.47
N ASN A 409 1.49 10.29 -5.09
CA ASN A 409 0.63 11.24 -5.82
C ASN A 409 1.00 11.32 -7.29
N ARG A 410 2.31 11.34 -7.58
CA ARG A 410 2.83 11.35 -8.93
C ARG A 410 2.58 10.04 -9.67
N LEU A 411 2.90 8.90 -9.06
CA LEU A 411 2.97 7.61 -9.75
C LEU A 411 1.62 6.89 -9.87
N TYR A 412 0.66 7.12 -8.98
CA TYR A 412 -0.64 6.45 -9.08
C TYR A 412 -1.45 7.14 -10.19
N GLN A 413 -1.79 6.41 -11.25
CA GLN A 413 -2.40 6.93 -12.48
C GLN A 413 -3.92 7.11 -12.36
N CYS A 414 -4.36 7.68 -11.24
CA CYS A 414 -5.73 8.06 -10.89
C CYS A 414 -5.71 9.22 -9.86
N PRO A 415 -6.87 9.79 -9.48
CA PRO A 415 -6.98 10.71 -8.36
C PRO A 415 -6.46 10.10 -7.05
N VAL A 416 -5.66 10.87 -6.31
CA VAL A 416 -5.08 10.46 -5.03
C VAL A 416 -5.27 11.56 -3.99
N LEU A 417 -5.76 11.18 -2.81
CA LEU A 417 -5.90 12.07 -1.66
C LEU A 417 -5.03 11.58 -0.49
N PHE A 418 -4.05 12.37 -0.07
CA PHE A 418 -3.25 12.11 1.13
C PHE A 418 -3.85 12.80 2.33
N PHE A 419 -4.34 12.04 3.30
CA PHE A 419 -4.93 12.58 4.52
C PHE A 419 -3.88 12.61 5.62
N GLU A 420 -3.63 13.78 6.18
CA GLU A 420 -2.63 14.00 7.24
C GLU A 420 -3.23 14.49 8.60
N PRO A 421 -4.29 13.87 9.16
CA PRO A 421 -4.66 13.98 10.57
C PRO A 421 -4.09 12.79 11.35
N TYR A 422 -3.72 12.83 12.61
CA TYR A 422 -3.58 13.88 13.59
C TYR A 422 -2.07 13.99 13.85
N VAL A 423 -1.60 15.02 14.56
CA VAL A 423 -0.18 15.07 14.96
C VAL A 423 0.06 14.03 16.05
N MET A 424 0.70 12.90 15.71
CA MET A 424 0.89 11.75 16.62
C MET A 424 1.57 12.16 17.92
N ASN A 425 2.64 12.95 17.84
CA ASN A 425 3.38 13.46 19.00
C ASN A 425 2.73 14.68 19.65
N ASN A 426 1.42 14.88 19.54
CA ASN A 426 0.66 15.76 20.42
C ASN A 426 0.18 14.99 21.66
N GLN A 427 0.13 15.62 22.83
CA GLN A 427 -0.23 14.95 24.09
C GLN A 427 -1.62 14.29 24.03
N GLU A 428 -2.66 15.02 23.61
CA GLU A 428 -4.03 14.49 23.49
C GLU A 428 -4.05 13.32 22.48
N VAL A 429 -3.41 13.51 21.33
CA VAL A 429 -3.37 12.50 20.27
C VAL A 429 -2.67 11.24 20.75
N TYR A 430 -1.55 11.37 21.44
CA TYR A 430 -0.83 10.25 22.03
C TYR A 430 -1.71 9.46 23.00
N GLU A 431 -2.43 10.12 23.91
CA GLU A 431 -3.35 9.45 24.83
C GLU A 431 -4.50 8.74 24.11
N ARG A 432 -4.99 9.34 23.01
CA ARG A 432 -5.98 8.71 22.12
C ARG A 432 -5.43 7.51 21.37
N ILE A 433 -4.15 7.52 20.99
CA ILE A 433 -3.47 6.36 20.38
C ILE A 433 -3.29 5.25 21.42
N GLN A 434 -2.80 5.57 22.61
CA GLN A 434 -2.63 4.62 23.72
C GLN A 434 -3.95 3.98 24.16
N SER A 435 -5.05 4.70 23.96
CA SER A 435 -6.39 4.19 24.21
C SER A 435 -6.83 3.05 23.28
N GLY A 436 -6.16 2.87 22.14
CA GLY A 436 -6.50 1.86 21.14
C GLY A 436 -7.82 2.12 20.42
N ASP A 437 -8.27 1.15 19.63
CA ASP A 437 -9.61 1.18 19.05
C ASP A 437 -10.67 0.75 20.08
N TYR A 438 -11.83 1.39 20.05
CA TYR A 438 -12.96 1.07 20.90
C TYR A 438 -14.27 1.56 20.26
N GLU A 439 -15.37 0.87 20.57
CA GLU A 439 -16.71 1.27 20.12
C GLU A 439 -17.27 2.43 20.95
N GLY A 440 -18.18 3.19 20.34
CA GLY A 440 -18.87 4.29 21.01
C GLY A 440 -17.95 5.45 21.40
N LYS A 441 -18.15 6.00 22.59
CA LYS A 441 -17.35 7.08 23.15
C LYS A 441 -16.91 6.73 24.57
N ARG A 442 -15.73 7.20 24.97
CA ARG A 442 -15.25 7.09 26.35
C ARG A 442 -14.40 8.30 26.72
N GLU A 443 -14.10 8.46 28.00
CA GLU A 443 -13.20 9.51 28.47
C GLU A 443 -11.75 9.19 28.09
N VAL A 444 -11.13 10.09 27.32
CA VAL A 444 -9.72 10.06 26.92
C VAL A 444 -9.22 11.49 26.85
N ALA A 445 -8.02 11.77 27.38
CA ALA A 445 -7.46 13.13 27.42
C ALA A 445 -8.44 14.17 28.00
N GLY A 446 -9.12 13.81 29.09
CA GLY A 446 -10.05 14.68 29.82
C GLY A 446 -11.34 15.02 29.08
N SER A 447 -11.69 14.29 28.01
CA SER A 447 -12.93 14.53 27.28
C SER A 447 -13.56 13.24 26.72
N ILE A 448 -14.88 13.24 26.52
CA ILE A 448 -15.60 12.11 25.94
C ILE A 448 -15.40 12.10 24.41
N LYS A 449 -14.57 11.16 23.93
CA LYS A 449 -14.15 11.08 22.53
C LYS A 449 -14.49 9.73 21.92
N LYS A 450 -14.58 9.68 20.59
CA LYS A 450 -14.51 8.43 19.82
C LYS A 450 -13.06 7.97 19.71
N SER A 451 -12.89 6.67 19.45
CA SER A 451 -11.63 6.12 18.95
C SER A 451 -11.09 6.98 17.81
N ILE A 452 -9.81 7.35 17.87
CA ILE A 452 -9.18 8.22 16.87
C ILE A 452 -9.26 7.61 15.46
N TYR A 453 -9.19 6.28 15.37
CA TYR A 453 -9.30 5.52 14.12
C TYR A 453 -10.73 5.56 13.55
N ARG A 454 -11.74 5.53 14.42
CA ARG A 454 -13.16 5.59 14.02
C ARG A 454 -13.61 7.00 13.68
N GLU A 455 -13.11 8.01 14.40
CA GLU A 455 -13.33 9.42 14.06
C GLU A 455 -12.75 9.75 12.68
N TYR A 456 -11.53 9.29 12.39
CA TYR A 456 -10.91 9.38 11.07
C TYR A 456 -11.77 8.69 10.00
N ARG A 457 -12.13 7.42 10.22
CA ARG A 457 -13.02 6.67 9.32
C ARG A 457 -14.30 7.44 9.03
N ASP A 458 -14.99 7.89 10.06
CA ASP A 458 -16.29 8.54 9.94
C ASP A 458 -16.20 9.83 9.12
N ALA A 459 -15.15 10.63 9.31
CA ALA A 459 -14.90 11.83 8.52
C ALA A 459 -14.74 11.53 7.01
N ILE A 460 -14.03 10.47 6.65
CA ILE A 460 -13.93 10.02 5.25
C ILE A 460 -15.28 9.56 4.72
N LEU A 461 -16.00 8.72 5.47
CA LEU A 461 -17.30 8.19 5.06
C LEU A 461 -18.30 9.32 4.79
N ILE A 462 -18.39 10.31 5.68
CA ILE A 462 -19.25 11.47 5.53
C ILE A 462 -18.87 12.28 4.29
N GLY A 463 -17.58 12.56 4.09
CA GLY A 463 -17.13 13.37 2.96
C GLY A 463 -17.36 12.71 1.61
N LEU A 464 -17.04 11.41 1.48
CA LEU A 464 -17.30 10.67 0.25
C LEU A 464 -18.80 10.51 -0.02
N LYS A 465 -19.59 10.20 1.01
CA LYS A 465 -21.06 10.13 0.90
C LYS A 465 -21.61 11.44 0.35
N THR A 466 -21.24 12.56 0.98
CA THR A 466 -21.68 13.91 0.58
C THR A 466 -21.28 14.25 -0.85
N TYR A 467 -20.01 14.00 -1.22
CA TYR A 467 -19.51 14.30 -2.56
C TYR A 467 -20.27 13.52 -3.63
N TYR A 468 -20.41 12.21 -3.47
CA TYR A 468 -21.04 11.35 -4.48
C TYR A 468 -22.57 11.50 -4.51
N GLU A 469 -23.24 11.74 -3.38
CA GLU A 469 -24.69 12.05 -3.35
C GLU A 469 -24.99 13.32 -4.16
N SER A 470 -24.19 14.38 -3.98
CA SER A 470 -24.40 15.66 -4.68
C SER A 470 -24.22 15.59 -6.20
N ARG A 471 -23.54 14.56 -6.72
CA ARG A 471 -23.18 14.43 -8.15
C ARG A 471 -23.89 13.28 -8.85
N ARG A 472 -24.52 12.38 -8.11
CA ARG A 472 -25.10 11.14 -8.63
C ARG A 472 -26.51 10.87 -8.12
N ALA A 473 -27.17 11.87 -7.54
CA ALA A 473 -28.59 11.78 -7.22
C ALA A 473 -29.38 11.45 -8.49
N SER A 474 -30.30 10.49 -8.40
CA SER A 474 -31.29 10.23 -9.45
C SER A 474 -32.22 11.44 -9.54
N GLU A 475 -32.49 11.92 -10.76
CA GLU A 475 -33.61 12.85 -11.01
C GLU A 475 -34.96 12.23 -10.66
#